data_AF-A0AAD6WVC1-F1
#
_entry.id   AF-A0AAD6WVC1-F1
#
_cell.length_a   1.000
_cell.length_b   1.000
_cell.length_c   1.000
_cell.angle_alpha   90.00
_cell.angle_beta   90.00
_cell.angle_gamma   90.00
#
_symmetry.space_group_name_H-M   'P 1'
#
loop_
_entity.id
_entity.type
_entity.pdbx_description
1 polymer ?
#
loop_
_entity_poly.entity_id
_entity_poly.type
_entity_poly.pdbx_seq_one_letter_code
_entity_poly.pdbx_strand_id
1 'polypeptide(L)'
;MEGLLGRPLSGSDYVFPAIASTGKLKFGECTSRSAFETLLETVVEKSNVMQGRNGKFTTHCFRRGGAQYRFLWADRKWSLKAVKWWGGWSSNENVSHVRNSILTGC
;
A
#
# COMPACT_ATOMS: atom_id res chain seq x y z
N MET A 1 -1.12 19.32 0.11
CA MET A 1 -1.98 19.06 -1.07
C MET A 1 -2.85 20.28 -1.38
N GLU A 2 -3.49 20.90 -0.39
CA GLU A 2 -4.26 22.15 -0.58
C GLU A 2 -3.41 23.33 -1.07
N GLY A 3 -2.14 23.44 -0.61
CA GLY A 3 -1.20 24.44 -1.11
C GLY A 3 -0.82 24.31 -2.59
N LEU A 4 -1.04 23.13 -3.22
CA LEU A 4 -0.85 22.91 -4.67
C LEU A 4 -2.11 23.23 -5.48
N LEU A 5 -3.28 23.13 -4.86
CA LEU A 5 -4.59 23.41 -5.47
C LEU A 5 -4.97 24.88 -5.41
N GLY A 6 -4.46 25.63 -4.41
CA GLY A 6 -4.92 26.97 -4.10
C GLY A 6 -6.38 27.02 -3.59
N ARG A 7 -6.98 25.85 -3.34
CA ARG A 7 -8.32 25.66 -2.77
C ARG A 7 -8.34 24.40 -1.90
N PRO A 8 -9.30 24.30 -0.97
CA PRO A 8 -9.58 23.05 -0.27
C PRO A 8 -9.95 21.92 -1.25
N LEU A 9 -9.68 20.68 -0.86
CA LEU A 9 -10.16 19.51 -1.60
C LEU A 9 -11.69 19.46 -1.59
N SER A 10 -12.29 19.20 -2.75
CA SER A 10 -13.72 18.98 -2.87
C SER A 10 -14.05 17.50 -2.67
N GLY A 11 -15.32 17.18 -2.42
CA GLY A 11 -15.76 15.78 -2.24
C GLY A 11 -15.61 14.89 -3.49
N SER A 12 -15.43 15.49 -4.66
CA SER A 12 -15.18 14.78 -5.92
C SER A 12 -13.70 14.64 -6.25
N ASP A 13 -12.81 15.28 -5.49
CA ASP A 13 -11.37 15.22 -5.75
C ASP A 13 -10.77 13.94 -5.18
N TYR A 14 -9.91 13.29 -5.96
CA TYR A 14 -9.14 12.15 -5.50
C TYR A 14 -7.94 12.61 -4.67
N VAL A 15 -7.70 11.92 -3.54
CA VAL A 15 -6.50 12.10 -2.70
C VAL A 15 -5.23 11.76 -3.47
N PHE A 16 -5.29 10.76 -4.34
CA PHE A 16 -4.22 10.44 -5.29
C PHE A 16 -4.73 10.71 -6.71
N PRO A 17 -4.56 11.95 -7.19
CA PRO A 17 -5.02 12.33 -8.51
C PRO A 17 -4.10 11.80 -9.61
N ALA A 18 -4.63 11.61 -10.81
CA ALA A 18 -3.82 11.29 -11.97
C ALA A 18 -2.82 12.43 -12.27
N ILE A 19 -1.67 12.08 -12.83
CA ILE A 19 -0.65 13.05 -13.26
C ILE A 19 -0.68 13.08 -14.79
N ALA A 20 -0.95 14.24 -15.37
CA ALA A 20 -0.87 14.44 -16.81
C ALA A 20 0.59 14.33 -17.29
N SER A 21 0.80 14.06 -18.57
CA SER A 21 2.15 14.05 -19.18
C SER A 21 2.91 15.38 -18.99
N THR A 22 2.19 16.48 -18.77
CA THR A 22 2.74 17.81 -18.46
C THR A 22 3.18 17.97 -17.01
N GLY A 23 3.03 16.95 -16.17
CA GLY A 23 3.31 16.99 -14.73
C GLY A 23 2.20 17.63 -13.88
N LYS A 24 1.10 18.09 -14.50
CA LYS A 24 -0.03 18.68 -13.78
C LYS A 24 -0.92 17.61 -13.15
N LEU A 25 -1.38 17.87 -11.92
CA LEU A 25 -2.32 17.02 -11.21
C LEU A 25 -3.74 17.18 -11.75
N LYS A 26 -4.46 16.07 -11.89
CA LYS A 26 -5.85 16.01 -12.32
C LYS A 26 -6.74 15.51 -11.19
N PHE A 27 -7.26 16.43 -10.38
CA PHE A 27 -7.97 16.08 -9.16
C PHE A 27 -9.28 15.30 -9.35
N GLY A 28 -9.95 15.46 -10.49
CA GLY A 28 -11.14 14.67 -10.84
C GLY A 28 -10.86 13.30 -11.44
N GLU A 29 -9.60 12.90 -11.63
CA GLU A 29 -9.23 11.59 -12.18
C GLU A 29 -8.38 10.82 -11.16
N CYS A 30 -8.68 9.55 -10.94
CA CYS A 30 -7.88 8.72 -10.04
C CYS A 30 -6.57 8.28 -10.70
N THR A 31 -5.50 8.17 -9.91
CA THR A 31 -4.26 7.52 -10.37
C THR A 31 -4.54 6.07 -10.78
N SER A 32 -4.02 5.66 -11.94
CA SER A 32 -4.18 4.28 -12.42
C SER A 32 -3.37 3.29 -11.59
N ARG A 33 -3.78 2.01 -11.61
CA ARG A 33 -2.99 0.92 -11.01
C ARG A 33 -1.57 0.86 -11.59
N SER A 34 -1.46 0.96 -12.92
CA SER A 34 -0.17 0.92 -13.62
C SER A 34 0.77 2.04 -13.17
N ALA A 35 0.25 3.25 -12.93
CA ALA A 35 1.06 4.36 -12.43
C ALA A 35 1.62 4.07 -11.03
N PHE A 36 0.85 3.43 -10.15
CA PHE A 36 1.34 2.99 -8.84
C PHE A 36 2.38 1.87 -8.95
N GLU A 37 2.20 0.92 -9.87
CA GLU A 37 3.16 -0.16 -10.12
C GLU A 37 4.49 0.39 -10.63
N THR A 38 4.46 1.31 -11.60
CA THR A 38 5.67 1.98 -12.11
C THR A 38 6.37 2.82 -11.03
N LEU A 39 5.59 3.54 -10.19
CA LEU A 39 6.15 4.28 -9.06
C LEU A 39 6.86 3.33 -8.09
N LEU A 40 6.23 2.20 -7.76
CA LEU A 40 6.81 1.21 -6.86
C LEU A 40 8.10 0.62 -7.42
N GLU A 41 8.10 0.23 -8.70
CA GLU A 41 9.31 -0.26 -9.38
C GLU A 41 10.45 0.76 -9.30
N THR A 42 10.15 2.03 -9.59
CA THR A 42 11.14 3.11 -9.53
C THR A 42 11.73 3.26 -8.13
N VAL A 43 10.90 3.20 -7.08
CA VAL A 43 11.37 3.30 -5.69
C VAL A 43 12.22 2.10 -5.30
N VAL A 44 11.81 0.90 -5.69
CA VAL A 44 12.53 -0.36 -5.40
C VAL A 44 13.90 -0.38 -6.07
N GLU A 45 13.96 0.03 -7.35
CA GLU A 45 15.20 0.15 -8.10
C GLU A 45 16.13 1.18 -7.47
N LYS A 46 15.66 2.40 -7.23
CA LYS A 46 16.49 3.49 -6.70
C LYS A 46 16.95 3.28 -5.25
N SER A 47 16.21 2.51 -4.47
CA SER A 47 16.57 2.21 -3.07
C SER A 47 17.57 1.05 -2.93
N ASN A 48 17.82 0.29 -4.00
CA ASN A 48 18.61 -0.95 -3.95
C ASN A 48 18.13 -1.99 -2.92
N VAL A 49 16.86 -1.92 -2.48
CA VAL A 49 16.31 -2.79 -1.42
C VAL A 49 16.28 -4.27 -1.81
N MET A 50 16.39 -4.57 -3.11
CA MET A 50 16.43 -5.92 -3.68
C MET A 50 17.86 -6.43 -3.93
N GLN A 51 18.91 -5.68 -3.57
CA GLN A 51 20.29 -6.14 -3.79
C GLN A 51 20.54 -7.48 -3.07
N GLY A 52 20.90 -8.51 -3.84
CA GLY A 52 21.12 -9.87 -3.33
C GLY A 52 19.85 -10.65 -2.99
N ARG A 53 18.66 -10.19 -3.42
CA ARG A 53 17.37 -10.86 -3.19
C ARG A 53 16.68 -11.18 -4.51
N ASN A 54 16.09 -12.36 -4.60
CA ASN A 54 15.22 -12.74 -5.72
C ASN A 54 13.77 -12.34 -5.41
N GLY A 55 13.04 -11.87 -6.42
CA GLY A 55 11.62 -11.55 -6.31
C GLY A 55 11.27 -10.14 -6.80
N LYS A 56 10.03 -9.70 -6.51
CA LYS A 56 9.54 -8.37 -6.85
C LYS A 56 8.61 -7.86 -5.75
N PHE A 57 8.79 -6.61 -5.35
CA PHE A 57 7.80 -5.94 -4.49
C PHE A 57 6.57 -5.54 -5.31
N THR A 58 5.41 -5.91 -4.80
CA THR A 58 4.10 -5.49 -5.33
C THR A 58 3.33 -4.74 -4.26
N THR A 59 2.23 -4.10 -4.63
CA THR A 59 1.31 -3.46 -3.67
C THR A 59 0.81 -4.45 -2.62
N HIS A 60 0.62 -5.72 -3.00
CA HIS A 60 0.23 -6.80 -2.09
C HIS A 60 1.30 -7.06 -1.01
N CYS A 61 2.58 -6.86 -1.34
CA CYS A 61 3.67 -7.07 -0.39
C CYS A 61 3.65 -6.05 0.75
N PHE A 62 3.31 -4.80 0.48
CA PHE A 62 3.19 -3.77 1.53
C PHE A 62 2.00 -4.03 2.45
N ARG A 63 0.86 -4.49 1.90
CA ARG A 63 -0.28 -4.88 2.74
C ARG A 63 0.09 -6.02 3.68
N ARG A 64 0.77 -7.06 3.18
CA ARG A 64 1.21 -8.19 4.00
C ARG A 64 2.31 -7.80 4.99
N GLY A 65 3.32 -7.06 4.56
CA GLY A 65 4.40 -6.56 5.41
C GLY A 65 3.90 -5.64 6.53
N GLY A 66 2.91 -4.79 6.25
CA GLY A 66 2.25 -3.96 7.26
C GLY A 66 1.50 -4.79 8.29
N ALA A 67 0.76 -5.82 7.85
CA ALA A 67 0.09 -6.77 8.73
C ALA A 67 1.09 -7.55 9.59
N GLN A 68 2.20 -8.01 9.01
CA GLN A 68 3.31 -8.67 9.72
C GLN A 68 3.92 -7.76 10.78
N TYR A 69 4.30 -6.54 10.40
CA TYR A 69 4.90 -5.58 11.31
C TYR A 69 3.98 -5.28 12.49
N ARG A 70 2.71 -4.97 12.23
CA ARG A 70 1.74 -4.72 13.31
C ARG A 70 1.48 -5.94 14.18
N PHE A 71 1.59 -7.16 13.66
CA PHE A 71 1.38 -8.37 14.44
C PHE A 71 2.62 -8.79 15.24
N LEU A 72 3.83 -8.65 14.67
CA LEU A 72 5.06 -9.26 15.18
C LEU A 72 6.08 -8.26 15.74
N TRP A 73 6.26 -7.11 15.10
CA TRP A 73 7.44 -6.25 15.31
C TRP A 73 7.13 -4.86 15.85
N ALA A 74 5.88 -4.40 15.79
CA ALA A 74 5.50 -3.11 16.34
C ALA A 74 5.59 -3.09 17.88
N ASP A 75 5.96 -1.96 18.47
CA ASP A 75 5.96 -1.77 19.93
C ASP A 75 4.57 -2.01 20.52
N ARG A 76 3.54 -1.51 19.82
CA ARG A 76 2.13 -1.79 20.08
C ARG A 76 1.59 -2.75 19.03
N LYS A 77 1.68 -4.04 19.36
CA LYS A 77 1.18 -5.13 18.51
C LYS A 77 -0.33 -5.11 18.41
N TRP A 78 -0.83 -5.50 17.24
CA TRP A 78 -2.24 -5.70 17.01
C TRP A 78 -2.64 -7.14 17.29
N SER A 79 -3.84 -7.32 17.82
CA SER A 79 -4.45 -8.65 17.87
C SER A 79 -4.73 -9.16 16.47
N LEU A 80 -4.87 -10.48 16.30
CA LEU A 80 -5.21 -11.07 15.01
C LEU A 80 -6.54 -10.51 14.48
N LYS A 81 -7.50 -10.21 15.36
CA LYS A 81 -8.78 -9.58 15.00
C LYS A 81 -8.57 -8.19 14.39
N ALA A 82 -7.70 -7.38 14.97
CA ALA A 82 -7.38 -6.05 14.45
C ALA A 82 -6.64 -6.11 13.10
N VAL A 83 -5.71 -7.05 12.94
CA VAL A 83 -5.02 -7.27 11.66
C VAL A 83 -5.99 -7.76 10.58
N LYS A 84 -6.89 -8.69 10.90
CA LYS A 84 -7.95 -9.16 9.98
C LYS A 84 -8.80 -8.00 9.48
N TRP A 85 -9.26 -7.15 10.39
CA TRP A 85 -10.07 -5.98 10.06
C TRP A 85 -9.29 -5.00 9.18
N TRP A 86 -8.06 -4.66 9.55
CA TRP A 86 -7.25 -3.69 8.80
C TRP A 86 -6.88 -4.17 7.40
N GLY A 87 -6.49 -5.44 7.25
CA GLY A 87 -6.11 -5.99 5.94
C GLY A 87 -7.29 -6.43 5.07
N GLY A 88 -8.53 -6.33 5.56
CA GLY A 88 -9.73 -6.68 4.81
C GLY A 88 -9.94 -8.19 4.62
N TRP A 89 -9.45 -9.02 5.53
CA TRP A 89 -9.77 -10.46 5.52
C TRP A 89 -11.23 -10.69 5.93
N SER A 90 -11.86 -11.72 5.37
CA SER A 90 -13.24 -12.04 5.72
C SER A 90 -13.36 -12.47 7.19
N SER A 91 -14.48 -12.11 7.83
CA SER A 91 -14.77 -12.55 9.20
C SER A 91 -14.72 -14.08 9.32
N ASN A 92 -15.19 -14.77 8.28
CA ASN A 92 -15.30 -16.23 8.24
C ASN A 92 -14.01 -16.91 7.77
N GLU A 93 -12.98 -16.14 7.43
CA GLU A 93 -11.71 -16.70 6.95
C GLU A 93 -10.95 -17.38 8.09
N ASN A 94 -10.46 -18.59 7.80
CA ASN A 94 -9.85 -19.45 8.80
C ASN A 94 -8.64 -18.74 9.44
N VAL A 95 -8.60 -18.75 10.77
CA VAL A 95 -7.52 -18.16 11.57
C VAL A 95 -6.14 -18.72 11.21
N SER A 96 -6.02 -20.01 10.90
CA SER A 96 -4.75 -20.60 10.47
C SER A 96 -4.33 -20.12 9.08
N HIS A 97 -5.29 -19.94 8.17
CA HIS A 97 -5.03 -19.39 6.83
C HIS A 97 -4.52 -17.95 6.92
N VAL A 98 -5.21 -17.08 7.67
CA VAL A 98 -4.80 -15.69 7.86
C VAL A 98 -3.42 -15.64 8.51
N ARG A 99 -3.20 -16.42 9.57
CA ARG A 99 -1.90 -16.48 10.25
C ARG A 99 -0.80 -16.93 9.30
N ASN A 100 -1.00 -17.98 8.50
CA ASN A 100 0.00 -18.44 7.54
C ASN A 100 0.29 -17.39 6.47
N SER A 101 -0.73 -16.67 5.99
CA SER A 101 -0.54 -15.57 5.04
C SER A 101 0.23 -14.38 5.63
N ILE A 102 0.11 -14.17 6.95
CA ILE A 102 0.90 -13.17 7.67
C ILE A 102 2.32 -13.71 7.89
N LEU A 103 2.50 -14.95 8.32
CA LEU A 103 3.82 -15.46 8.73
C LEU A 103 4.73 -15.85 7.55
N THR A 104 4.19 -16.07 6.35
CA THR A 104 5.00 -16.37 5.17
C THR A 104 5.56 -15.09 4.54
N GLY A 105 6.72 -15.16 3.90
CA GLY A 105 7.32 -14.03 3.18
C GLY A 105 6.49 -13.57 1.98
N CYS A 106 6.87 -12.41 1.44
CA CYS A 106 6.39 -11.93 0.15
C CYS A 106 7.27 -12.41 -0.98
#